data_AF-A0A060CB77-F1
#
_entry.id   AF-A0A060CB77-F1
#
_cell.length_a   1.000
_cell.length_b   1.000
_cell.length_c   1.000
_cell.angle_alpha   90.00
_cell.angle_beta   90.00
_cell.angle_gamma   90.00
#
_symmetry.space_group_name_H-M   'P 1'
#
loop_
_entity.id
_entity.type
_entity.pdbx_description
1 polymer ?
#
loop_
_entity_poly.entity_id
_entity_poly.type
_entity_poly.pdbx_seq_one_letter_code
_entity_poly.pdbx_strand_id
1 'polypeptide(L)'
;LLFVDYEEGKGRTIKVLQLDHNVPSWPLHEQPIAVPDETRSVWLRVDVDHLIYRYSYSFDGEQWQTVPVEYAAWKLSDDYIGGRGFFTGAFVGLHCEDISGDGCYADFDYFSYQPVIE
;
A
#
# COMPACT_ATOMS: atom_id res chain seq x y z
N LEU A 1 1.38 -3.31 2.05
CA LEU A 1 1.49 -2.77 0.67
C LEU A 1 0.09 -2.48 0.18
N LEU A 2 -0.20 -1.21 -0.14
CA LEU A 2 -1.38 -0.82 -0.92
C LEU A 2 -0.95 -0.69 -2.38
N PHE A 3 -1.64 -1.35 -3.31
CA PHE A 3 -1.22 -1.39 -4.71
C PHE A 3 -2.41 -1.51 -5.65
N VAL A 4 -2.20 -1.12 -6.91
CA VAL A 4 -3.14 -1.34 -8.02
C VAL A 4 -2.75 -2.63 -8.72
N ASP A 5 -3.75 -3.44 -9.06
CA ASP A 5 -3.61 -4.73 -9.74
C ASP A 5 -4.75 -4.92 -10.75
N TYR A 6 -4.68 -5.96 -11.57
CA TYR A 6 -5.76 -6.37 -12.47
C TYR A 6 -6.44 -7.64 -11.95
N GLU A 7 -7.77 -7.68 -12.01
CA GLU A 7 -8.56 -8.84 -11.61
C GLU A 7 -9.52 -9.22 -12.75
N GLU A 8 -9.51 -10.49 -13.16
CA GLU A 8 -10.40 -10.97 -14.21
C GLU A 8 -11.87 -10.69 -13.89
N GLY A 9 -12.56 -10.04 -14.83
CA GLY A 9 -13.96 -9.66 -14.69
C GLY A 9 -14.23 -8.43 -13.82
N LYS A 10 -13.24 -7.91 -13.08
CA LYS A 10 -13.37 -6.65 -12.31
C LYS A 10 -12.50 -5.51 -12.87
N GLY A 11 -11.52 -5.81 -13.71
CA GLY A 11 -10.63 -4.80 -14.29
C GLY A 11 -9.56 -4.35 -13.31
N ARG A 12 -9.19 -3.06 -13.34
CA ARG A 12 -8.22 -2.50 -12.39
C ARG A 12 -8.83 -2.42 -11.00
N THR A 13 -8.06 -2.83 -10.00
CA THR A 13 -8.48 -2.82 -8.60
C THR A 13 -7.38 -2.34 -7.67
N ILE A 14 -7.74 -1.78 -6.53
CA ILE A 14 -6.83 -1.52 -5.41
C ILE A 14 -6.96 -2.68 -4.42
N LYS A 15 -5.81 -3.25 -4.04
CA LYS A 15 -5.68 -4.35 -3.09
C LYS A 15 -4.68 -4.00 -1.99
N VAL A 16 -4.71 -4.82 -0.93
CA VAL A 16 -3.71 -4.76 0.14
C VAL A 16 -3.12 -6.13 0.43
N LEU A 17 -1.80 -6.17 0.53
CA LEU A 17 -1.01 -7.29 1.01
C LEU A 17 -0.27 -6.87 2.29
N GLN A 18 -0.35 -7.69 3.33
CA GLN A 18 0.51 -7.59 4.49
C GLN A 18 1.32 -8.89 4.63
N LEU A 19 2.58 -8.76 5.01
CA LEU A 19 3.43 -9.88 5.37
C LEU A 19 3.90 -9.68 6.81
N ASP A 20 3.55 -10.61 7.69
CA ASP A 20 3.87 -10.56 9.11
C ASP A 20 4.61 -11.85 9.51
N HIS A 21 5.90 -11.76 9.81
CA HIS A 21 6.77 -12.94 10.04
C HIS A 21 6.62 -14.03 8.96
N ASN A 22 6.66 -13.63 7.69
CA ASN A 22 6.44 -14.50 6.52
C ASN A 22 5.05 -15.14 6.43
N VAL A 23 4.08 -14.67 7.21
CA VAL A 23 2.67 -15.06 7.09
C VAL A 23 1.95 -13.97 6.29
N PRO A 24 1.52 -14.25 5.05
CA PRO A 24 0.84 -13.26 4.24
C PRO A 24 -0.65 -13.16 4.61
N SER A 25 -1.21 -11.97 4.49
CA SER A 25 -2.65 -11.72 4.59
C SER A 25 -3.10 -10.74 3.49
N TRP A 26 -4.32 -10.95 3.00
CA TRP A 26 -4.93 -10.15 1.92
C TRP A 26 -6.30 -9.62 2.32
N PRO A 27 -6.38 -8.56 3.14
CA PRO A 27 -7.65 -8.07 3.69
C PRO A 27 -8.71 -7.70 2.64
N LEU A 28 -8.30 -7.33 1.42
CA LEU A 28 -9.18 -6.93 0.32
C LEU A 28 -9.23 -7.96 -0.82
N HIS A 29 -8.90 -9.22 -0.57
CA HIS A 29 -8.89 -10.23 -1.64
C HIS A 29 -10.29 -10.46 -2.24
N GLU A 30 -11.27 -10.75 -1.39
CA GLU A 30 -12.65 -11.07 -1.82
C GLU A 30 -13.38 -9.83 -2.38
N GLN A 31 -13.15 -8.69 -1.74
CA GLN A 31 -13.80 -7.41 -2.05
C GLN A 31 -12.75 -6.34 -2.31
N PRO A 32 -12.06 -6.40 -3.46
CA PRO A 32 -11.09 -5.39 -3.83
C PRO A 32 -11.84 -4.10 -4.20
N ILE A 33 -11.15 -2.97 -4.06
CA ILE A 33 -11.71 -1.67 -4.41
C ILE A 33 -11.61 -1.52 -5.93
N ALA A 34 -12.73 -1.37 -6.63
CA ALA A 34 -12.72 -1.17 -8.08
C ALA A 34 -12.14 0.21 -8.43
N VAL A 35 -11.25 0.27 -9.42
CA VAL A 35 -10.77 1.51 -10.01
C VAL A 35 -11.62 1.81 -11.25
N PRO A 36 -12.36 2.93 -11.30
CA PRO A 36 -13.17 3.27 -12.47
C PRO A 36 -12.33 3.33 -13.75
N ASP A 37 -12.90 2.90 -14.88
CA ASP A 37 -12.18 2.82 -16.16
C ASP A 37 -11.68 4.18 -16.64
N GLU A 38 -12.43 5.25 -16.35
CA GLU A 38 -12.09 6.64 -16.65
C GLU A 38 -10.94 7.20 -15.79
N THR A 39 -10.57 6.50 -14.71
CA THR A 39 -9.52 6.94 -13.78
C THR A 39 -8.17 6.92 -14.48
N ARG A 40 -7.57 8.09 -14.67
CA ARG A 40 -6.25 8.23 -15.30
C ARG A 40 -5.10 8.05 -14.33
N SER A 41 -5.29 8.47 -13.08
CA SER A 41 -4.27 8.44 -12.04
C SER A 41 -4.92 7.97 -10.74
N VAL A 42 -4.15 7.22 -9.95
CA VAL A 42 -4.56 6.76 -8.63
C VAL A 42 -3.59 7.35 -7.62
N TRP A 43 -4.13 8.08 -6.67
CA TRP A 43 -3.35 8.63 -5.57
C TRP A 43 -3.38 7.65 -4.41
N LEU A 44 -2.22 7.37 -3.84
CA LEU A 44 -2.06 6.48 -2.69
C LEU A 44 -1.40 7.27 -1.56
N ARG A 45 -1.90 7.11 -0.34
CA ARG A 45 -1.34 7.73 0.86
C ARG A 45 -1.28 6.73 2.00
N VAL A 46 -0.27 6.89 2.84
CA VAL A 46 -0.19 6.26 4.14
C VAL A 46 -0.05 7.35 5.19
N ASP A 47 -0.93 7.31 6.18
CA ASP A 47 -0.90 8.19 7.34
C ASP A 47 -0.40 7.35 8.54
N VAL A 48 0.77 7.71 9.08
CA VAL A 48 1.40 7.03 10.21
C VAL A 48 1.19 7.89 11.47
N ASP A 49 0.46 7.36 12.43
CA ASP A 49 0.14 8.00 13.70
C ASP A 49 0.64 7.10 14.84
N HIS A 50 1.84 7.40 15.32
CA HIS A 50 2.52 6.68 16.40
C HIS A 50 2.56 5.16 16.18
N LEU A 51 1.69 4.41 16.86
CA LEU A 51 1.66 2.94 16.84
C LEU A 51 0.78 2.36 15.74
N ILE A 52 0.09 3.21 14.97
CA ILE A 52 -0.88 2.83 13.97
C ILE A 52 -0.53 3.49 12.63
N TYR A 53 -0.77 2.80 11.53
CA TYR A 53 -0.84 3.46 10.22
C TYR A 53 -2.09 3.02 9.45
N ARG A 54 -2.58 3.91 8.59
CA ARG A 54 -3.76 3.68 7.74
C ARG A 54 -3.44 4.07 6.31
N TYR A 55 -3.98 3.29 5.38
CA TYR A 55 -3.90 3.57 3.96
C TYR A 55 -5.13 4.35 3.50
N SER A 56 -4.94 5.26 2.56
CA SER A 56 -6.04 5.91 1.85
C SER A 56 -5.69 6.06 0.37
N TYR A 57 -6.73 6.22 -0.45
CA TYR A 57 -6.60 6.42 -1.88
C TYR A 57 -7.53 7.52 -2.38
N SER A 58 -7.25 8.03 -3.58
CA SER A 58 -8.12 8.95 -4.29
C SER A 58 -8.04 8.68 -5.81
N PHE A 59 -9.11 9.01 -6.53
CA PHE A 59 -9.20 8.92 -8.00
C PHE A 59 -9.20 10.30 -8.69
N ASP A 60 -9.20 11.38 -7.92
CA ASP A 60 -9.18 12.76 -8.41
C ASP A 60 -8.06 13.61 -7.75
N GLY A 61 -7.36 13.07 -6.74
CA GLY A 61 -6.34 13.77 -5.96
C GLY A 61 -6.91 14.66 -4.85
N GLU A 62 -8.24 14.80 -4.76
CA GLU A 62 -8.93 15.71 -3.85
C GLU A 62 -9.75 14.95 -2.80
N GLN A 63 -10.60 14.02 -3.25
CA GLN A 63 -11.47 13.21 -2.41
C GLN A 63 -10.76 11.93 -1.99
N TRP A 64 -10.43 11.84 -0.70
CA TRP A 64 -9.72 10.71 -0.13
C TRP A 64 -10.67 9.71 0.54
N GLN A 65 -10.45 8.43 0.27
CA GLN A 65 -11.17 7.31 0.86
C GLN A 65 -10.21 6.47 1.69
N THR A 66 -10.53 6.26 2.96
CA THR A 66 -9.73 5.42 3.86
C THR A 66 -10.02 3.95 3.56
N VAL A 67 -8.95 3.16 3.39
CA VAL A 67 -9.06 1.71 3.29
C VAL A 67 -9.52 1.18 4.65
N PRO A 68 -10.54 0.29 4.72
CA PRO A 68 -11.15 -0.13 5.99
C PRO A 68 -10.29 -1.17 6.74
N VAL A 69 -9.00 -0.91 6.87
CA VAL A 69 -8.03 -1.74 7.59
C VAL A 69 -7.03 -0.85 8.32
N GLU A 70 -6.77 -1.19 9.57
CA GLU A 70 -5.79 -0.52 10.41
C GLU A 70 -4.60 -1.45 10.65
N TYR A 71 -3.40 -0.89 10.68
CA TYR A 71 -2.18 -1.65 10.85
C TYR A 71 -1.36 -1.15 12.02
N ALA A 72 -0.72 -2.09 12.72
CA ALA A 72 0.23 -1.81 13.78
C ALA A 72 1.59 -1.38 13.21
N ALA A 73 1.94 -0.10 13.36
CA ALA A 73 3.21 0.45 12.89
C ALA A 73 4.43 -0.16 13.62
N TRP A 74 4.28 -0.48 14.90
CA TRP A 74 5.34 -1.08 15.72
C TRP A 74 5.80 -2.45 15.21
N LYS A 75 5.01 -3.13 14.36
CA LYS A 75 5.44 -4.38 13.71
C LYS A 75 6.53 -4.17 12.65
N LEU A 76 6.76 -2.94 12.21
CA LEU A 76 7.82 -2.59 11.26
C LEU A 76 9.09 -2.09 12.00
N SER A 77 9.38 -2.68 13.16
CA SER A 77 10.51 -2.29 14.02
C SER A 77 11.51 -3.42 14.22
N ASP A 78 12.74 -3.04 14.56
CA ASP A 78 13.81 -3.97 14.91
C ASP A 78 13.44 -4.85 16.13
N ASP A 79 12.65 -4.30 17.07
CA ASP A 79 12.17 -5.02 18.27
C ASP A 79 11.14 -6.11 17.97
N TYR A 80 10.41 -6.00 16.85
CA TYR A 80 9.37 -6.96 16.49
C TYR A 80 9.84 -8.08 15.57
N ILE A 81 10.76 -7.78 14.64
CA ILE A 81 11.16 -8.77 13.65
C ILE A 81 11.98 -9.89 14.30
N GLY A 82 11.76 -11.13 13.84
CA GLY A 82 12.51 -12.29 14.33
C GLY A 82 13.88 -12.43 13.65
N GLY A 83 14.75 -13.25 14.25
CA GLY A 83 16.05 -13.60 13.66
C GLY A 83 17.23 -12.84 14.27
N ARG A 84 18.35 -12.77 13.54
CA ARG A 84 19.62 -12.18 14.02
C ARG A 84 20.01 -10.88 13.31
N GLY A 85 19.19 -10.40 12.38
CA GLY A 85 19.49 -9.23 11.53
C GLY A 85 18.40 -8.16 11.63
N PHE A 86 18.36 -7.41 12.72
CA PHE A 86 17.40 -6.34 13.03
C PHE A 86 18.09 -4.98 13.09
N PHE A 87 18.61 -4.50 11.95
CA PHE A 87 19.51 -3.33 11.93
C PHE A 87 19.10 -2.27 10.90
N THR A 88 17.82 -2.19 10.54
CA THR A 88 17.36 -1.27 9.49
C THR A 88 16.31 -0.29 10.01
N GLY A 89 15.07 -0.74 10.20
CA GLY A 89 13.91 0.12 10.43
C GLY A 89 12.96 0.20 9.23
N ALA A 90 11.82 0.84 9.47
CA ALA A 90 10.73 0.97 8.51
C ALA A 90 11.05 1.94 7.36
N PHE A 91 10.60 1.59 6.15
CA PHE A 91 10.65 2.45 4.97
C PHE A 91 9.25 2.59 4.37
N VAL A 92 9.04 3.72 3.70
CA VAL A 92 7.92 3.93 2.78
C VAL A 92 8.51 4.20 1.39
N GLY A 93 7.90 3.64 0.36
CA GLY A 93 8.42 3.75 -1.00
C GLY A 93 7.40 3.38 -2.07
N LEU A 94 7.81 3.58 -3.31
CA LEU A 94 7.06 3.23 -4.51
C LEU A 94 7.63 1.93 -5.09
N HIS A 95 6.76 1.08 -5.64
CA HIS A 95 7.11 -0.24 -6.12
C HIS A 95 6.27 -0.61 -7.33
N CYS A 96 6.89 -1.26 -8.30
CA CYS A 96 6.25 -1.88 -9.46
C CYS A 96 6.80 -3.29 -9.59
N GLU A 97 5.92 -4.27 -9.71
CA GLU A 97 6.28 -5.67 -9.89
C GLU A 97 5.48 -6.22 -11.06
N ASP A 98 6.19 -6.89 -11.95
CA ASP A 98 5.64 -7.62 -13.08
C ASP A 98 6.14 -9.06 -12.99
N ILE A 99 5.27 -9.96 -12.54
CA ILE A 99 5.55 -11.38 -12.48
C ILE A 99 5.25 -12.12 -13.79
N SER A 100 4.52 -11.50 -14.73
CA SER A 100 4.25 -12.13 -16.03
C SER A 100 5.44 -11.99 -16.97
N GLY A 101 6.24 -10.93 -16.79
CA GLY A 101 7.38 -10.61 -17.63
C GLY A 101 6.99 -9.92 -18.94
N ASP A 102 5.77 -9.38 -19.02
CA ASP A 102 5.26 -8.70 -20.21
C ASP A 102 5.81 -7.28 -20.39
N GLY A 103 6.60 -6.79 -19.42
CA GLY A 103 7.17 -5.45 -19.44
C GLY A 103 6.13 -4.41 -19.03
N CYS A 104 5.37 -4.69 -17.98
CA CYS A 104 4.47 -3.73 -17.37
C CYS A 104 5.26 -2.62 -16.67
N TYR A 105 4.84 -1.37 -16.88
CA TYR A 105 5.42 -0.19 -16.26
C TYR A 105 4.40 0.50 -15.35
N ALA A 106 4.88 1.08 -14.26
CA ALA A 106 4.11 2.01 -13.45
C ALA A 106 4.83 3.36 -13.42
N ASP A 107 4.15 4.39 -13.90
CA ASP A 107 4.66 5.76 -13.89
C ASP A 107 4.17 6.47 -12.64
N PHE A 108 5.12 6.93 -11.82
CA PHE A 108 4.84 7.69 -10.61
C PHE A 108 5.18 9.16 -10.82
N ASP A 109 4.17 10.03 -10.78
CA ASP A 109 4.34 11.46 -11.03
C ASP A 109 5.12 12.16 -9.91
N TYR A 110 4.86 11.79 -8.64
CA TYR A 110 5.57 12.35 -7.50
C TYR A 110 5.55 11.41 -6.28
N PHE A 111 6.41 11.73 -5.30
CA PHE A 111 6.42 11.14 -3.97
C PHE A 111 6.56 12.26 -2.94
N SER A 112 5.59 12.39 -2.03
CA SER A 112 5.60 13.40 -0.97
C SER A 112 5.73 12.75 0.40
N TYR A 113 6.67 13.26 1.21
CA TYR A 113 6.80 12.90 2.62
C TYR A 113 6.67 14.15 3.48
N GLN A 114 5.64 14.19 4.33
CA GLN A 114 5.37 15.30 5.23
C GLN A 114 5.36 14.79 6.67
N PRO A 115 6.38 15.10 7.49
CA PRO A 115 6.34 14.79 8.91
C PRO A 115 5.29 15.66 9.60
N VAL A 116 4.56 15.08 10.55
CA VAL A 116 3.77 15.87 11.50
C VAL A 116 4.76 16.51 12.47
N ILE A 117 4.79 17.85 12.49
CA ILE A 117 5.59 18.61 13.44
C ILE A 117 4.66 18.95 14.60
N GLU A 118 4.96 18.41 15.78
CA GLU A 118 4.38 18.87 17.05
C GLU A 118 5.04 20.16 17.54
#